data_AF-A0A5E4M0K3-F1
#
_entry.id   AF-A0A5E4M0K3-F1
#
_cell.length_a   1.000
_cell.length_b   1.000
_cell.length_c   1.000
_cell.angle_alpha   90.00
_cell.angle_beta   90.00
_cell.angle_gamma   90.00
#
_symmetry.space_group_name_H-M   'P 1'
#
loop_
_entity.id
_entity.type
_entity.pdbx_description
1 polymer ?
#
loop_
_entity_poly.entity_id
_entity_poly.type
_entity_poly.pdbx_seq_one_letter_code
_entity_poly.pdbx_strand_id
1 'polypeptide(L)'
;MCYVKVNGNSEIGFNALNHDHDKDDENFLNRQKISNKLKRKALDDPCEKPCKILQRELREGDVCALTTTDINRIRKNIYYARLSRIPKLPTNLEELHLALTNLGEIKNNIDEIFLLINNQL
;
A
#
# COMPACT_ATOMS: atom_id res chain seq x y z
N MET A 1 -4.01 3.49 -25.16
CA MET A 1 -4.10 2.02 -25.05
C MET A 1 -3.71 1.44 -26.39
N CYS A 2 -2.58 0.73 -26.45
CA CYS A 2 -2.08 0.07 -27.66
C CYS A 2 -2.59 -1.36 -27.69
N TYR A 3 -3.20 -1.77 -28.79
CA TYR A 3 -3.66 -3.15 -28.95
C TYR A 3 -3.66 -3.56 -30.42
N VAL A 4 -3.55 -4.86 -30.64
CA VAL A 4 -3.60 -5.48 -31.96
C VAL A 4 -4.81 -6.40 -31.99
N LYS A 5 -5.65 -6.26 -33.01
CA LYS A 5 -6.78 -7.15 -33.26
C LYS A 5 -6.40 -8.11 -34.38
N VAL A 6 -6.52 -9.39 -34.08
CA VAL A 6 -6.18 -10.49 -35.00
C VAL A 6 -7.47 -11.20 -35.41
N ASN A 7 -7.59 -11.52 -36.69
CA ASN A 7 -8.74 -12.25 -37.24
C ASN A 7 -8.61 -13.77 -37.03
N GLY A 8 -9.65 -14.53 -37.37
CA GLY A 8 -9.70 -16.00 -37.20
C GLY A 8 -8.59 -16.77 -37.93
N ASN A 9 -7.95 -16.16 -38.93
CA ASN A 9 -6.81 -16.72 -39.68
C ASN A 9 -5.45 -16.32 -39.08
N SER A 10 -5.41 -15.76 -37.87
CA SER A 10 -4.20 -15.23 -37.23
C SER A 10 -3.52 -14.06 -37.96
N GLU A 11 -4.24 -13.40 -38.87
CA GLU A 11 -3.79 -12.19 -39.56
C GLU A 11 -4.15 -10.92 -38.78
N ILE A 12 -3.25 -9.93 -38.76
CA ILE A 12 -3.49 -8.64 -38.12
C ILE A 12 -4.50 -7.85 -38.94
N GLY A 13 -5.74 -7.75 -38.43
CA GLY A 13 -6.82 -7.00 -39.08
C GLY A 13 -6.85 -5.52 -38.71
N PHE A 14 -6.28 -5.15 -37.55
CA PHE A 14 -6.18 -3.77 -37.09
C PHE A 14 -5.06 -3.61 -36.07
N ASN A 15 -4.26 -2.56 -36.22
CA ASN A 15 -3.15 -2.25 -35.32
C ASN A 15 -3.21 -0.77 -34.86
N ALA A 16 -3.63 -0.53 -33.63
CA ALA A 16 -3.50 0.79 -33.01
C ALA A 16 -2.14 0.88 -32.34
N LEU A 17 -1.07 1.02 -33.15
CA LEU A 17 0.33 1.11 -32.68
C LEU A 17 0.85 2.54 -32.52
N ASN A 18 0.19 3.52 -33.15
CA ASN A 18 0.57 4.92 -33.01
C ASN A 18 0.15 5.46 -31.64
N HIS A 19 1.16 5.77 -30.84
CA HIS A 19 1.03 6.43 -29.54
C HIS A 19 0.97 7.94 -29.70
N ASP A 20 -0.07 8.45 -30.34
CA ASP A 20 -0.25 9.89 -30.58
C ASP A 20 -0.92 10.57 -29.38
N HIS A 21 -0.22 10.54 -28.25
CA HIS A 21 -0.62 11.22 -27.02
C HIS A 21 0.56 12.06 -26.56
N ASP A 22 0.25 13.22 -26.00
CA ASP A 22 1.25 14.07 -25.38
C ASP A 22 1.98 13.29 -24.29
N LYS A 23 3.28 13.53 -24.16
CA LYS A 23 4.07 12.96 -23.08
C LYS A 23 3.46 13.42 -21.75
N ASP A 24 3.37 12.49 -20.80
CA ASP A 24 2.99 12.83 -19.43
C ASP A 24 3.95 13.87 -18.87
N ASP A 25 3.40 14.78 -18.05
CA ASP A 25 4.19 15.77 -17.32
C ASP A 25 5.24 15.08 -16.43
N GLU A 26 6.50 15.53 -16.51
CA GLU A 26 7.60 14.90 -15.77
C GLU A 26 7.37 14.97 -14.25
N ASN A 27 6.72 16.03 -13.75
CA ASN A 27 6.39 16.14 -12.33
C ASN A 27 5.33 15.12 -11.92
N PHE A 28 4.34 14.87 -12.79
CA PHE A 28 3.37 13.78 -12.61
C PHE A 28 4.07 12.43 -12.47
N LEU A 29 4.98 12.12 -13.40
CA LEU A 29 5.69 10.85 -13.41
C LEU A 29 6.61 10.70 -12.20
N ASN A 30 7.35 11.76 -11.82
CA ASN A 30 8.22 11.75 -10.65
C ASN A 30 7.42 11.54 -9.36
N ARG A 31 6.29 12.24 -9.19
CA ARG A 31 5.39 12.05 -8.05
C ARG A 31 4.89 10.61 -7.97
N GLN A 32 4.49 10.02 -9.10
CA GLN A 32 4.01 8.64 -9.13
C GLN A 32 5.12 7.65 -8.72
N LYS A 33 6.34 7.84 -9.22
CA LYS A 33 7.52 7.04 -8.86
C LYS A 33 7.80 7.08 -7.36
N ILE A 34 7.82 8.28 -6.77
CA ILE A 34 8.03 8.48 -5.33
C ILE A 34 6.89 7.84 -4.53
N SER A 35 5.64 8.08 -4.91
CA SER A 35 4.48 7.53 -4.19
C SER A 35 4.50 6.01 -4.17
N ASN A 36 4.79 5.37 -5.30
CA ASN A 36 4.86 3.90 -5.40
C ASN A 36 6.04 3.31 -4.63
N LYS A 37 7.21 3.98 -4.65
CA LYS A 37 8.37 3.57 -3.85
C LYS A 37 8.07 3.60 -2.36
N LEU A 38 7.48 4.70 -1.88
CA LEU A 38 7.13 4.84 -0.46
C LEU A 38 6.00 3.91 -0.03
N LYS A 39 5.03 3.66 -0.92
CA LYS A 39 3.98 2.66 -0.69
C LYS A 39 4.57 1.28 -0.43
N ARG A 40 5.57 0.84 -1.23
CA ARG A 40 6.26 -0.44 -1.03
C ARG A 40 7.03 -0.48 0.29
N LYS A 41 7.89 0.52 0.56
CA LYS A 41 8.65 0.62 1.82
C LYS A 41 7.76 0.52 3.06
N ALA A 42 6.58 1.15 3.02
CA ALA A 42 5.63 1.13 4.13
C ALA A 42 4.93 -0.23 4.35
N LEU A 43 4.89 -1.08 3.32
CA LEU A 43 4.39 -2.45 3.42
C LEU A 43 5.48 -3.43 3.84
N ASP A 44 6.73 -3.17 3.44
CA ASP A 44 7.90 -3.99 3.76
C ASP A 44 8.31 -3.82 5.23
N ASP A 45 8.21 -2.60 5.78
CA ASP A 45 8.44 -2.31 7.19
C ASP A 45 7.17 -1.71 7.83
N PRO A 46 6.22 -2.55 8.28
CA PRO A 46 4.99 -2.10 8.91
C PRO A 46 5.23 -1.49 10.30
N CYS A 47 6.36 -1.77 10.95
CA CYS A 47 6.69 -1.26 12.28
C CYS A 47 7.28 0.16 12.22
N GLU A 48 7.99 0.50 11.14
CA GLU A 48 8.53 1.85 10.96
C GLU A 48 7.41 2.89 10.85
N LYS A 49 7.58 4.05 11.50
CA LYS A 49 6.57 5.12 11.46
C LYS A 49 6.46 5.71 10.03
N PRO A 50 5.25 5.86 9.46
CA PRO A 50 5.06 6.41 8.11
C PRO A 50 5.75 7.75 7.84
N CYS A 51 5.81 8.64 8.85
CA CYS A 51 6.47 9.92 8.71
C CYS A 51 7.99 9.78 8.57
N LYS A 52 8.63 8.77 9.19
CA LYS A 52 10.06 8.51 9.04
C LYS A 52 10.38 8.03 7.64
N ILE A 53 9.57 7.10 7.11
CA ILE A 53 9.67 6.59 5.73
C ILE A 53 9.59 7.75 4.73
N LEU A 54 8.57 8.60 4.86
CA LEU A 54 8.38 9.78 4.02
C LEU A 54 9.55 10.76 4.14
N GLN A 55 9.92 11.12 5.37
CA GLN A 55 10.94 12.15 5.60
C GLN A 55 12.34 11.70 5.15
N ARG A 56 12.66 10.41 5.25
CA ARG A 56 13.89 9.83 4.71
C ARG A 56 13.95 9.99 3.19
N GLU A 57 12.86 9.67 2.51
CA GLU A 57 12.79 9.82 1.05
C GLU A 57 12.84 11.29 0.59
N LEU A 58 12.20 12.20 1.33
CA LEU A 58 12.27 13.64 1.04
C LEU A 58 13.68 14.23 1.24
N ARG A 59 14.54 13.62 2.05
CA ARG A 59 15.93 14.04 2.24
C ARG A 59 16.87 13.47 1.19
N GLU A 60 16.63 12.22 0.78
CA GLU A 60 17.51 11.47 -0.13
C GLU A 60 17.15 11.65 -1.62
N GLY A 61 15.92 12.05 -1.92
CA GLY A 61 15.39 12.13 -3.28
C GLY A 61 15.38 13.53 -3.86
N ASP A 62 15.32 13.61 -5.19
CA ASP A 62 15.00 14.84 -5.90
C ASP A 62 13.49 15.14 -5.80
N VAL A 63 13.17 16.06 -4.89
CA VAL A 63 11.79 16.41 -4.51
C VAL A 63 11.44 17.86 -4.81
N CYS A 64 12.29 18.56 -5.58
CA CYS A 64 12.05 19.97 -5.96
C CYS A 64 10.72 20.14 -6.72
N ALA A 65 10.26 19.09 -7.40
CA ALA A 65 9.00 19.04 -8.13
C ALA A 65 7.75 18.80 -7.25
N LEU A 66 7.90 18.45 -5.97
CA LEU A 66 6.76 18.08 -5.12
C LEU A 66 6.13 19.29 -4.43
N THR A 67 4.82 19.45 -4.61
CA THR A 67 4.05 20.43 -3.84
C THR A 67 3.64 19.88 -2.47
N THR A 68 3.25 20.76 -1.55
CA THR A 68 2.65 20.38 -0.26
C THR A 68 1.43 19.46 -0.43
N THR A 69 0.64 19.68 -1.48
CA THR A 69 -0.51 18.85 -1.82
C THR A 69 -0.08 17.44 -2.20
N ASP A 70 1.01 17.31 -2.95
CA ASP A 70 1.56 16.00 -3.35
C ASP A 70 2.09 15.23 -2.14
N ILE A 71 2.79 15.90 -1.23
CA ILE A 71 3.24 15.32 0.04
C ILE A 71 2.04 14.77 0.84
N ASN A 72 0.94 15.52 0.91
CA ASN A 72 -0.27 15.07 1.60
C ASN A 72 -0.92 13.85 0.91
N ARG A 73 -0.95 13.83 -0.42
CA ARG A 73 -1.45 12.68 -1.20
C ARG A 73 -0.59 11.43 -0.98
N ILE A 74 0.74 11.59 -1.02
CA ILE A 74 1.70 10.51 -0.75
C ILE A 74 1.50 9.97 0.67
N ARG A 75 1.37 10.84 1.68
CA ARG A 75 1.13 10.43 3.07
C ARG A 75 -0.15 9.59 3.20
N LYS A 76 -1.23 9.99 2.54
CA LYS A 76 -2.49 9.21 2.49
C LYS A 76 -2.30 7.86 1.81
N ASN A 77 -1.59 7.81 0.68
CA ASN A 77 -1.31 6.55 -0.01
C ASN A 77 -0.51 5.57 0.85
N ILE A 78 0.49 6.06 1.60
CA ILE A 78 1.23 5.25 2.58
C ILE A 78 0.27 4.71 3.66
N TYR A 79 -0.57 5.57 4.21
CA TYR A 79 -1.52 5.19 5.26
C TYR A 79 -2.51 4.12 4.78
N TYR A 80 -3.17 4.32 3.63
CA TYR A 80 -4.15 3.37 3.10
C TYR A 80 -3.53 2.03 2.74
N ALA A 81 -2.30 2.02 2.21
CA ALA A 81 -1.59 0.77 1.94
C ALA A 81 -1.32 -0.02 3.22
N ARG A 82 -0.93 0.65 4.32
CA ARG A 82 -0.76 -0.04 5.60
C ARG A 82 -2.08 -0.54 6.17
N LEU A 83 -3.12 0.28 6.08
CA LEU A 83 -4.45 -0.07 6.56
C LEU A 83 -5.02 -1.31 5.85
N SER A 84 -4.63 -1.60 4.60
CA SER A 84 -5.05 -2.83 3.92
C SER A 84 -4.38 -4.10 4.45
N ARG A 85 -3.33 -4.00 5.27
CA ARG A 85 -2.67 -5.15 5.93
C ARG A 85 -2.94 -5.23 7.43
N ILE A 86 -3.28 -4.12 8.08
CA ILE A 86 -3.53 -4.08 9.52
C ILE A 86 -4.97 -4.56 9.79
N PRO A 87 -5.18 -5.53 10.70
CA PRO A 87 -6.52 -5.97 11.05
C PRO A 87 -7.34 -4.81 11.61
N LYS A 88 -8.64 -4.81 11.32
CA LYS A 88 -9.55 -3.79 11.85
C LYS A 88 -9.58 -3.90 13.38
N LEU A 89 -9.62 -2.75 14.04
CA LEU A 89 -9.79 -2.70 15.49
C LEU A 89 -11.15 -3.33 15.83
N PRO A 90 -11.18 -4.39 16.66
CA PRO A 90 -12.44 -4.99 17.11
C PRO A 90 -13.24 -3.97 17.93
N THR A 91 -14.54 -3.93 17.70
CA THR A 91 -15.46 -2.98 18.33
C THR A 91 -16.20 -3.56 19.52
N ASN A 92 -16.22 -4.89 19.63
CA ASN A 92 -16.87 -5.63 20.69
C ASN A 92 -16.01 -6.83 21.13
N LEU A 93 -16.42 -7.47 22.23
CA LEU A 93 -15.68 -8.56 22.86
C LEU A 93 -15.60 -9.80 21.96
N GLU A 94 -16.67 -10.12 21.23
CA GLU A 94 -16.73 -11.28 20.34
C GLU A 94 -15.76 -11.13 19.15
N GLU A 95 -15.76 -9.95 18.51
CA GLU A 95 -14.81 -9.60 17.46
C GLU A 95 -13.36 -9.68 17.96
N LEU A 96 -13.12 -9.25 19.20
CA LEU A 96 -11.80 -9.35 19.83
C LEU A 96 -11.36 -10.80 19.99
N HIS A 97 -12.21 -11.66 20.56
CA HIS A 97 -11.91 -13.09 20.72
C HIS A 97 -11.67 -13.78 19.38
N LEU A 98 -12.50 -13.50 18.36
CA LEU A 98 -12.34 -14.04 17.02
C LEU A 98 -11.02 -13.58 16.38
N ALA A 99 -10.71 -12.29 16.47
CA ALA A 99 -9.48 -11.73 15.92
C ALA A 99 -8.23 -12.35 16.56
N LEU A 100 -8.24 -12.54 17.88
CA LEU A 100 -7.13 -13.15 18.61
C LEU A 100 -7.00 -14.64 18.30
N THR A 101 -8.11 -15.36 18.18
CA THR A 101 -8.11 -16.79 17.76
C THR A 101 -7.49 -16.94 16.36
N ASN A 102 -7.83 -16.06 15.43
CA ASN A 102 -7.27 -16.06 14.08
C ASN A 102 -5.78 -15.67 14.03
N LEU A 103 -5.27 -14.95 15.02
CA LEU A 103 -3.85 -14.60 15.13
C LEU A 103 -2.97 -15.79 15.58
N GLY A 104 -3.57 -16.83 16.17
CA GLY A 104 -2.88 -17.99 16.73
C GLY A 104 -2.63 -17.89 18.24
N GLU A 105 -1.78 -18.77 18.77
CA GLU A 105 -1.45 -18.82 20.20
C GLU A 105 -0.52 -17.65 20.57
N ILE A 106 -1.09 -16.60 21.17
CA ILE A 106 -0.34 -15.44 21.65
C ILE A 106 0.14 -15.71 23.08
N LYS A 107 1.45 -15.65 23.29
CA LYS A 107 2.08 -15.86 24.61
C LYS A 107 2.73 -14.59 25.12
N ASN A 108 2.81 -14.45 26.44
CA ASN A 108 3.61 -13.41 27.07
C ASN A 108 5.12 -13.78 27.04
N ASN A 109 5.96 -12.90 27.56
CA ASN A 109 7.42 -13.10 27.64
C ASN A 109 7.84 -14.20 28.63
N ILE A 110 6.89 -14.86 29.30
CA ILE A 110 7.08 -15.97 30.25
C ILE A 110 6.40 -17.25 29.69
N ASP A 111 6.06 -17.26 28.40
CA ASP A 111 5.40 -18.37 27.69
C ASP A 111 3.98 -18.74 28.19
N GLU A 112 3.32 -17.87 28.95
CA GLU A 112 1.91 -18.08 29.34
C GLU A 112 0.96 -17.55 28.28
N ILE A 113 -0.21 -18.18 28.17
CA ILE A 113 -1.27 -17.75 27.25
C ILE A 113 -1.71 -16.34 27.62
N PHE A 114 -1.63 -15.41 26.66
CA PHE A 114 -1.94 -14.00 26.88
C PHE A 114 -3.42 -13.75 27.20
N LEU A 115 -4.31 -14.63 26.74
CA LEU A 115 -5.75 -14.54 26.95
C LEU A 115 -6.22 -15.43 28.10
N LEU A 116 -6.65 -14.81 29.19
CA LEU A 116 -7.57 -15.45 30.13
C LEU A 116 -8.99 -15.36 29.58
N ILE A 117 -9.45 -16.42 28.92
CA ILE A 117 -10.84 -16.52 28.47
C ILE A 117 -11.70 -16.88 29.68
N ASN A 118 -12.39 -15.90 30.25
CA ASN A 118 -13.46 -16.14 31.23
C ASN A 118 -14.75 -16.59 30.52
N ASN A 119 -14.73 -17.75 29.86
CA ASN A 119 -15.95 -18.41 29.39
C ASN A 119 -16.29 -19.53 30.38
N GLN A 120 -16.83 -19.14 31.53
CA GLN A 120 -17.67 -20.03 32.33
C GLN A 120 -19.08 -19.46 32.32
N LEU A 121 -19.92 -20.00 31.42
CA LEU A 121 -21.31 -20.42 31.63
C LEU A 121 -21.89 -20.97 30.32
#